data_AF-A0A0Q4ILT6-F1
#
_entry.id   AF-A0A0Q4ILT6-F1
#
_cell.length_a   1.000
_cell.length_b   1.000
_cell.length_c   1.000
_cell.angle_alpha   90.00
_cell.angle_beta   90.00
_cell.angle_gamma   90.00
#
_symmetry.space_group_name_H-M   'P 1'
#
loop_
_entity.id
_entity.type
_entity.pdbx_description
1 polymer ?
#
loop_
_entity_poly.entity_id
_entity_poly.type
_entity_poly.pdbx_seq_one_letter_code
_entity_poly.pdbx_strand_id
1 'polypeptide(L)'
;MRPAPAYQFVSANADILIDVPAGEVGADGWFTHYMIYQPGIEKALRQRCAALPNVELRLGSRLSGLMDDGDGVTVTYNGPGGAEESLHAALLVGCDGASSLVRSLVNIELDDYGFDEPWLVLDVAVDDDSRVPAQCYQYCDPRRPVTYTPMGPGRNRWEFMILPHETPEAMMEEAAVARLLAPWGGLDGLHVERRAVYHFHGLIAREWRRGRVLLAGDSAHQMPPFAGQGMCSGIRDAANLAWKIAAALNGGPFDILLESYEQERAPHARGIVEMAIAAGRAVCTLDFDAARARDERARQDRLNGVAPPALQLPPLGKSPLLGSGHSAGQHFPQFIGPDGSRLDDVLGQGPWLIEHRGTGEPKVCVGQIGIDHPALAPFADDLSAWFDQNRASGAVLVRPDRVIFDTGTPGALWSAWTERVESPARHEVS
;
A
#
# COMPACT_ATOMS: atom_id res chain seq x y z
N MET A 1 11.63 -12.04 -3.57
CA MET A 1 10.64 -11.38 -4.45
C MET A 1 11.01 -11.67 -5.89
N ARG A 2 10.05 -11.69 -6.81
CA ARG A 2 10.29 -11.77 -8.26
C ARG A 2 9.30 -10.85 -8.98
N PRO A 3 9.67 -10.21 -10.11
CA PRO A 3 8.69 -9.47 -10.92
C PRO A 3 7.57 -10.41 -11.38
N ALA A 4 6.34 -9.92 -11.40
CA ALA A 4 5.22 -10.66 -11.96
C ALA A 4 5.15 -10.38 -13.47
N PRO A 5 5.09 -11.39 -14.35
CA PRO A 5 5.00 -11.12 -15.78
C PRO A 5 3.64 -10.52 -16.18
N ALA A 6 2.55 -11.01 -15.57
CA ALA A 6 1.18 -10.53 -15.81
C ALA A 6 0.27 -10.85 -14.63
N TYR A 7 -0.86 -10.15 -14.57
CA TYR A 7 -1.99 -10.44 -13.68
C TYR A 7 -3.27 -10.56 -14.50
N GLN A 8 -3.81 -11.78 -14.60
CA GLN A 8 -4.86 -12.09 -15.58
C GLN A 8 -6.15 -12.58 -14.91
N PHE A 9 -7.27 -12.07 -15.36
CA PHE A 9 -8.59 -12.64 -15.07
C PHE A 9 -8.96 -13.55 -16.22
N VAL A 10 -9.36 -14.79 -15.94
CA VAL A 10 -9.61 -15.80 -16.97
C VAL A 10 -10.95 -16.50 -16.73
N SER A 11 -11.59 -16.97 -17.81
CA SER A 11 -12.82 -17.75 -17.75
C SER A 11 -12.56 -19.16 -17.19
N ALA A 12 -13.63 -19.94 -17.01
CA ALA A 12 -13.55 -21.37 -16.67
C ALA A 12 -12.78 -22.21 -17.72
N ASN A 13 -12.66 -21.71 -18.96
CA ASN A 13 -11.92 -22.36 -20.04
C ASN A 13 -10.53 -21.72 -20.27
N ALA A 14 -10.07 -20.90 -19.33
CA ALA A 14 -8.81 -20.15 -19.41
C ALA A 14 -8.75 -19.10 -20.56
N ASP A 15 -9.90 -18.68 -21.09
CA ASP A 15 -9.94 -17.52 -21.97
C ASP A 15 -9.63 -16.26 -21.15
N ILE A 16 -8.71 -15.43 -21.61
CA ILE A 16 -8.43 -14.14 -20.97
C ILE A 16 -9.73 -13.34 -20.92
N LEU A 17 -10.00 -12.65 -19.82
CA LEU A 17 -11.10 -11.71 -19.63
C LEU A 17 -10.52 -10.31 -19.49
N ILE A 18 -9.54 -10.15 -18.60
CA ILE A 18 -8.78 -8.93 -18.36
C ILE A 18 -7.31 -9.33 -18.30
N ASP A 19 -6.46 -8.58 -19.00
CA ASP A 19 -5.01 -8.74 -18.96
C ASP A 19 -4.38 -7.47 -18.40
N VAL A 20 -3.77 -7.57 -17.22
CA VAL A 20 -3.08 -6.46 -16.59
C VAL A 20 -1.57 -6.67 -16.78
N PRO A 21 -0.90 -5.79 -17.54
CA PRO A 21 0.56 -5.81 -17.65
C PRO A 21 1.20 -5.58 -16.27
N ALA A 22 2.12 -6.47 -15.87
CA ALA A 22 2.69 -6.46 -14.52
C ALA A 22 4.24 -6.41 -14.50
N GLY A 23 4.88 -6.51 -15.68
CA GLY A 23 6.33 -6.62 -15.84
C GLY A 23 7.04 -5.38 -16.37
N GLU A 24 6.39 -4.22 -16.36
CA GLU A 24 7.00 -2.95 -16.81
C GLU A 24 7.64 -2.21 -15.64
N VAL A 25 8.74 -1.48 -15.90
CA VAL A 25 9.32 -0.56 -14.92
C VAL A 25 8.47 0.70 -14.88
N GLY A 26 7.89 0.98 -13.71
CA GLY A 26 7.06 2.16 -13.49
C GLY A 26 7.88 3.42 -13.20
N ALA A 27 7.18 4.54 -12.99
CA ALA A 27 7.78 5.83 -12.65
C ALA A 27 8.62 5.80 -11.36
N ASP A 28 8.44 4.78 -10.51
CA ASP A 28 9.18 4.60 -9.27
C ASP A 28 10.53 3.88 -9.48
N GLY A 29 10.95 3.62 -10.72
CA GLY A 29 12.23 2.99 -11.04
C GLY A 29 12.27 1.48 -10.78
N TRP A 30 11.11 0.88 -10.50
CA TRP A 30 10.93 -0.54 -10.18
C TRP A 30 9.84 -1.18 -11.04
N PHE A 31 9.83 -2.51 -11.13
CA PHE A 31 8.70 -3.20 -11.74
C PHE A 31 7.39 -2.87 -11.02
N THR A 32 6.32 -2.63 -11.77
CA THR A 32 5.01 -2.24 -11.22
C THR A 32 4.42 -3.31 -10.30
N HIS A 33 4.81 -4.58 -10.48
CA HIS A 33 4.35 -5.68 -9.64
C HIS A 33 5.48 -6.64 -9.25
N TYR A 34 5.55 -6.93 -7.96
CA TYR A 34 6.41 -7.97 -7.42
C TYR A 34 5.60 -9.03 -6.70
N MET A 35 5.93 -10.28 -6.97
CA MET A 35 5.49 -11.42 -6.21
C MET A 35 6.37 -11.59 -4.98
N ILE A 36 5.72 -11.64 -3.82
CA ILE A 36 6.38 -11.60 -2.53
C ILE A 36 5.97 -12.78 -1.68
N TYR A 37 6.90 -13.18 -0.80
CA TYR A 37 6.58 -14.00 0.36
C TYR A 37 6.64 -13.09 1.58
N GLN A 38 5.48 -12.68 2.08
CA GLN A 38 5.35 -11.65 3.12
C GLN A 38 6.22 -11.92 4.37
N PRO A 39 6.33 -13.15 4.91
CA PRO A 39 7.21 -13.40 6.05
C PRO A 39 8.68 -13.05 5.81
N GLY A 40 9.15 -13.12 4.55
CA GLY A 40 10.49 -12.67 4.18
C GLY A 40 10.67 -11.16 4.31
N ILE A 41 9.66 -10.37 3.90
CA ILE A 41 9.65 -8.91 4.02
C ILE A 41 9.57 -8.51 5.50
N GLU A 42 8.66 -9.10 6.27
CA GLU A 42 8.52 -8.81 7.69
C GLU A 42 9.81 -9.15 8.46
N LYS A 43 10.49 -10.25 8.12
CA LYS A 43 11.78 -10.60 8.70
C LYS A 43 12.82 -9.52 8.42
N ALA A 44 12.92 -9.04 7.18
CA ALA A 44 13.86 -7.98 6.80
C ALA A 44 13.55 -6.66 7.54
N LEU A 45 12.28 -6.28 7.63
CA LEU A 45 11.85 -5.09 8.38
C LEU A 45 12.18 -5.22 9.87
N ARG A 46 11.91 -6.37 10.50
CA ARG A 46 12.26 -6.62 11.91
C ARG A 46 13.77 -6.55 12.14
N GLN A 47 14.57 -7.12 11.25
CA GLN A 47 16.04 -7.03 11.30
C GLN A 47 16.51 -5.58 11.19
N ARG A 48 15.89 -4.78 10.32
CA ARG A 48 16.19 -3.35 10.21
C ARG A 48 15.83 -2.61 11.50
N CYS A 49 14.64 -2.81 12.06
CA CYS A 49 14.23 -2.20 13.32
C CYS A 49 15.20 -2.55 14.47
N ALA A 50 15.60 -3.82 14.59
CA ALA A 50 16.53 -4.26 15.63
C ALA A 50 17.94 -3.65 15.49
N ALA A 51 18.33 -3.18 14.30
CA ALA A 51 19.60 -2.53 14.04
C ALA A 51 19.58 -1.01 14.25
N LEU A 52 18.39 -0.41 14.47
CA LEU A 52 18.25 1.03 14.69
C LEU A 52 18.37 1.33 16.20
N PRO A 53 19.32 2.18 16.64
CA PRO A 53 19.58 2.41 18.06
C PRO A 53 18.46 3.16 18.79
N ASN A 54 17.56 3.78 18.03
CA ASN A 54 16.43 4.58 18.50
C ASN A 54 15.08 3.88 18.35
N VAL A 55 15.08 2.56 18.09
CA VAL A 55 13.86 1.75 17.97
C VAL A 55 13.94 0.60 18.96
N GLU A 56 12.93 0.47 19.81
CA GLU A 56 12.78 -0.64 20.73
C GLU A 56 11.68 -1.59 20.25
N LEU A 57 12.03 -2.85 19.98
CA LEU A 57 11.08 -3.88 19.57
C LEU A 57 10.81 -4.86 20.73
N ARG A 58 9.59 -4.82 21.28
CA ARG A 58 9.14 -5.73 22.35
C ARG A 58 8.21 -6.81 21.80
N LEU A 59 8.77 -7.96 21.41
CA LEU A 59 7.99 -9.12 21.00
C LEU A 59 7.37 -9.83 22.22
N GLY A 60 6.21 -10.47 22.03
CA GLY A 60 5.49 -11.12 23.12
C GLY A 60 4.78 -10.14 24.07
N SER A 61 4.76 -8.84 23.72
CA SER A 61 4.00 -7.82 24.43
C SER A 61 2.62 -7.63 23.78
N ARG A 62 1.55 -7.87 24.53
CA ARG A 62 0.16 -7.74 24.04
C ARG A 62 -0.54 -6.59 24.74
N LEU A 63 -0.97 -5.59 23.98
CA LEU A 63 -1.82 -4.49 24.45
C LEU A 63 -3.08 -5.03 25.14
N SER A 64 -3.44 -4.45 26.28
CA SER A 64 -4.67 -4.73 27.03
C SER A 64 -5.53 -3.49 27.24
N GLY A 65 -4.96 -2.29 27.20
CA GLY A 65 -5.68 -1.04 27.35
C GLY A 65 -4.88 0.19 26.92
N LEU A 66 -5.58 1.32 26.80
CA LEU A 66 -4.99 2.62 26.54
C LEU A 66 -5.82 3.73 27.17
N MET A 67 -5.19 4.86 27.46
CA MET A 67 -5.82 6.10 27.92
C MET A 67 -5.10 7.28 27.29
N ASP A 68 -5.84 8.11 26.55
CA ASP A 68 -5.39 9.40 26.03
C ASP A 68 -5.81 10.50 27.02
N ASP A 69 -4.85 11.28 27.53
CA ASP A 69 -5.09 12.38 28.47
C ASP A 69 -4.99 13.77 27.83
N GLY A 70 -4.80 13.84 26.51
CA GLY A 70 -4.63 15.09 25.76
C GLY A 70 -3.19 15.58 25.68
N ASP A 71 -2.28 15.10 26.53
CA ASP A 71 -0.84 15.39 26.50
C ASP A 71 -0.01 14.18 26.00
N GLY A 72 -0.54 12.97 26.18
CA GLY A 72 0.02 11.73 25.68
C GLY A 72 -0.98 10.58 25.73
N VAL A 73 -0.46 9.38 25.47
CA VAL A 73 -1.19 8.12 25.56
C VAL A 73 -0.44 7.20 26.51
N THR A 74 -1.11 6.79 27.58
CA THR A 74 -0.66 5.68 28.42
C THR A 74 -1.22 4.38 27.86
N VAL A 75 -0.37 3.40 27.56
CA VAL A 75 -0.79 2.06 27.14
C VAL A 75 -0.45 1.04 28.21
N THR A 76 -1.39 0.12 28.46
CA THR A 76 -1.21 -1.06 29.30
C THR A 76 -1.03 -2.28 28.42
N TYR A 77 -0.08 -3.14 28.75
CA TYR A 77 0.20 -4.36 28.00
C TYR A 77 0.72 -5.47 28.91
N ASN A 78 0.50 -6.71 28.50
CA ASN A 78 1.10 -7.88 29.15
C ASN A 78 2.40 -8.21 28.45
N GLY A 79 3.53 -8.17 29.17
CA GLY A 79 4.83 -8.55 28.64
C GLY A 79 4.98 -10.07 28.44
N PRO A 80 6.13 -10.55 27.93
CA PRO A 80 6.37 -11.98 27.70
C PRO A 80 6.21 -12.87 28.94
N GLY A 81 6.43 -12.32 30.13
CA GLY A 81 6.23 -13.01 31.42
C GLY A 81 4.78 -13.01 31.92
N GLY A 82 3.85 -12.39 31.20
CA GLY A 82 2.44 -12.24 31.58
C GLY A 82 2.17 -11.17 32.64
N ALA A 83 3.20 -10.44 33.10
CA ALA A 83 3.03 -9.29 33.97
C ALA A 83 2.42 -8.12 33.18
N GLU A 84 1.46 -7.42 33.80
CA GLU A 84 0.93 -6.18 33.26
C GLU A 84 1.96 -5.05 33.50
N GLU A 85 2.25 -4.33 32.43
CA GLU A 85 3.17 -3.20 32.39
C GLU A 85 2.46 -2.00 31.77
N SER A 86 3.06 -0.81 31.91
CA SER A 86 2.55 0.41 31.29
C SER A 86 3.67 1.27 30.74
N LEU A 87 3.40 1.97 29.64
CA LEU A 87 4.29 3.00 29.10
C LEU A 87 3.47 4.21 28.68
N HIS A 88 4.08 5.38 28.80
CA HIS A 88 3.52 6.65 28.34
C HIS A 88 4.28 7.12 27.10
N ALA A 89 3.56 7.55 26.07
CA ALA A 89 4.12 8.07 24.83
C ALA A 89 3.36 9.32 24.37
N ALA A 90 3.98 10.18 23.56
CA ALA A 90 3.31 11.38 23.03
C ALA A 90 2.19 11.04 22.02
N LEU A 91 2.28 9.88 21.38
CA LEU A 91 1.37 9.37 20.34
C LEU A 91 1.33 7.84 20.38
N LEU A 92 0.20 7.27 19.97
CA LEU A 92 0.05 5.85 19.70
C LEU A 92 -0.44 5.65 18.25
N VAL A 93 0.20 4.74 17.51
CA VAL A 93 -0.28 4.33 16.19
C VAL A 93 -0.65 2.84 16.23
N GLY A 94 -1.93 2.55 16.04
CA GLY A 94 -2.46 1.20 15.92
C GLY A 94 -2.14 0.62 14.55
N CYS A 95 -1.14 -0.26 14.50
CA CYS A 95 -0.79 -1.09 13.33
C CYS A 95 -1.08 -2.58 13.61
N ASP A 96 -2.14 -2.85 14.37
CA ASP A 96 -2.44 -4.14 15.02
C ASP A 96 -3.45 -5.03 14.25
N GLY A 97 -3.63 -4.76 12.96
CA GLY A 97 -4.34 -5.64 12.03
C GLY A 97 -5.86 -5.46 11.99
N ALA A 98 -6.53 -6.33 11.22
CA ALA A 98 -7.98 -6.28 10.97
C ALA A 98 -8.82 -6.22 12.26
N SER A 99 -8.48 -7.03 13.26
CA SER A 99 -9.14 -7.09 14.57
C SER A 99 -8.58 -6.09 15.59
N SER A 100 -8.09 -4.93 15.11
CA SER A 100 -7.43 -3.90 15.91
C SER A 100 -8.11 -3.62 17.26
N LEU A 101 -7.39 -3.93 18.33
CA LEU A 101 -7.79 -3.58 19.69
C LEU A 101 -7.67 -2.08 19.91
N VAL A 102 -6.65 -1.43 19.31
CA VAL A 102 -6.50 0.02 19.39
C VAL A 102 -7.76 0.72 18.88
N ARG A 103 -8.22 0.38 17.68
CA ARG A 103 -9.47 0.92 17.08
C ARG A 103 -10.67 0.71 18.00
N SER A 104 -10.84 -0.50 18.54
CA SER A 104 -11.94 -0.81 19.46
C SER A 104 -11.89 -0.02 20.76
N LEU A 105 -10.72 0.13 21.38
CA LEU A 105 -10.55 0.86 22.64
C LEU A 105 -10.87 2.35 22.50
N VAL A 106 -10.59 2.94 21.34
CA VAL A 106 -10.96 4.33 21.05
C VAL A 106 -12.36 4.47 20.45
N ASN A 107 -13.16 3.40 20.34
CA ASN A 107 -14.52 3.41 19.79
C ASN A 107 -14.62 4.03 18.39
N ILE A 108 -13.72 3.63 17.48
CA ILE A 108 -13.81 3.98 16.06
C ILE A 108 -14.53 2.86 15.31
N GLU A 109 -15.59 3.24 14.59
CA GLU A 109 -16.40 2.32 13.80
C GLU A 109 -15.82 2.12 12.40
N LEU A 110 -16.23 1.02 11.76
CA LEU A 110 -15.90 0.69 10.37
C LEU A 110 -17.14 0.89 9.48
N ASP A 111 -16.96 1.51 8.33
CA ASP A 111 -17.90 1.46 7.22
C ASP A 111 -17.73 0.14 6.46
N ASP A 112 -18.84 -0.56 6.26
CA ASP A 112 -18.90 -1.82 5.53
C ASP A 112 -19.41 -1.61 4.10
N TYR A 113 -18.61 -2.05 3.13
CA TYR A 113 -18.89 -1.92 1.70
C TYR A 113 -19.67 -3.13 1.12
N GLY A 114 -20.13 -4.03 1.97
CA GLY A 114 -21.02 -5.15 1.61
C GLY A 114 -20.32 -6.17 0.73
N PHE A 115 -19.06 -6.48 1.05
CA PHE A 115 -18.28 -7.53 0.41
C PHE A 115 -17.63 -8.36 1.51
N ASP A 116 -18.09 -9.61 1.67
CA ASP A 116 -17.65 -10.55 2.68
C ASP A 116 -17.73 -11.97 2.12
N GLU A 117 -16.60 -12.46 1.59
CA GLU A 117 -16.53 -13.78 0.96
C GLU A 117 -15.49 -14.66 1.69
N PRO A 118 -15.83 -15.88 2.12
CA PRO A 118 -14.89 -16.80 2.74
C PRO A 118 -14.03 -17.53 1.71
N TRP A 119 -12.71 -17.55 1.94
CA TRP A 119 -11.74 -18.19 1.04
C TRP A 119 -10.76 -19.06 1.82
N LEU A 120 -10.54 -20.28 1.33
CA LEU A 120 -9.45 -21.15 1.76
C LEU A 120 -8.16 -20.72 1.06
N VAL A 121 -7.18 -20.30 1.83
CA VAL A 121 -5.84 -19.92 1.34
C VAL A 121 -4.84 -21.01 1.69
N LEU A 122 -4.12 -21.46 0.67
CA LEU A 122 -3.05 -22.45 0.74
C LEU A 122 -1.74 -21.81 0.30
N ASP A 123 -0.75 -21.79 1.19
CA ASP A 123 0.64 -21.51 0.81
C ASP A 123 1.35 -22.85 0.60
N VAL A 124 1.95 -23.03 -0.56
CA VAL A 124 2.48 -24.31 -1.01
C VAL A 124 3.88 -24.09 -1.57
N ALA A 125 4.85 -24.85 -1.06
CA ALA A 125 6.16 -24.96 -1.66
C ALA A 125 6.11 -25.99 -2.79
N VAL A 126 6.84 -25.73 -3.88
CA VAL A 126 6.88 -26.61 -5.05
C VAL A 126 8.31 -27.02 -5.35
N ASP A 127 8.50 -28.29 -5.69
CA ASP A 127 9.84 -28.82 -6.01
C ASP A 127 10.33 -28.34 -7.39
N ASP A 128 9.42 -28.05 -8.31
CA ASP A 128 9.70 -27.61 -9.67
C ASP A 128 8.73 -26.49 -10.10
N ASP A 129 9.24 -25.26 -10.15
CA ASP A 129 8.49 -24.06 -10.57
C ASP A 129 7.97 -24.16 -12.02
N SER A 130 8.52 -25.03 -12.88
CA SER A 130 8.03 -25.18 -14.26
C SER A 130 6.67 -25.89 -14.36
N ARG A 131 6.23 -26.55 -13.28
CA ARG A 131 4.96 -27.26 -13.20
C ARG A 131 3.78 -26.36 -12.86
N VAL A 132 4.03 -25.10 -12.54
CA VAL A 132 3.00 -24.12 -12.15
C VAL A 132 3.11 -22.86 -13.00
N PRO A 133 2.03 -22.08 -13.17
CA PRO A 133 2.11 -20.89 -14.00
C PRO A 133 3.04 -19.81 -13.43
N ALA A 134 3.66 -19.02 -14.31
CA ALA A 134 4.58 -17.95 -13.93
C ALA A 134 3.86 -16.62 -13.61
N GLN A 135 2.64 -16.45 -14.12
CA GLN A 135 1.78 -15.29 -13.92
C GLN A 135 0.71 -15.51 -12.83
N CYS A 136 0.13 -14.42 -12.34
CA CYS A 136 -1.02 -14.47 -11.45
C CYS A 136 -2.30 -14.68 -12.25
N TYR A 137 -3.20 -15.49 -11.69
CA TYR A 137 -4.50 -15.76 -12.28
C TYR A 137 -5.63 -15.56 -11.27
N GLN A 138 -6.67 -14.88 -11.73
CA GLN A 138 -8.00 -14.89 -11.16
C GLN A 138 -8.90 -15.73 -12.07
N TYR A 139 -9.16 -16.97 -11.69
CA TYR A 139 -10.09 -17.86 -12.39
C TYR A 139 -11.52 -17.49 -12.00
N CYS A 140 -12.23 -16.90 -12.94
CA CYS A 140 -13.61 -16.48 -12.80
C CYS A 140 -14.57 -17.63 -13.15
N ASP A 141 -14.33 -18.83 -12.62
CA ASP A 141 -15.14 -20.02 -12.88
C ASP A 141 -16.37 -20.05 -11.94
N PRO A 142 -17.61 -20.02 -12.47
CA PRO A 142 -18.82 -20.05 -11.64
C PRO A 142 -18.97 -21.33 -10.81
N ARG A 143 -18.25 -22.42 -11.15
CA ARG A 143 -18.22 -23.65 -10.33
C ARG A 143 -17.45 -23.44 -9.04
N ARG A 144 -16.35 -22.69 -9.10
CA ARG A 144 -15.53 -22.28 -7.97
C ARG A 144 -14.49 -21.25 -8.44
N PRO A 145 -14.61 -20.00 -8.01
CA PRO A 145 -13.57 -19.01 -8.22
C PRO A 145 -12.26 -19.41 -7.53
N VAL A 146 -11.14 -19.21 -8.22
CA VAL A 146 -9.80 -19.56 -7.73
C VAL A 146 -8.84 -18.41 -8.00
N THR A 147 -8.05 -18.04 -7.01
CA THR A 147 -6.88 -17.18 -7.20
C THR A 147 -5.64 -18.06 -7.18
N TYR A 148 -4.82 -17.98 -8.22
CA TYR A 148 -3.48 -18.55 -8.24
C TYR A 148 -2.46 -17.42 -8.29
N THR A 149 -1.47 -17.48 -7.42
CA THR A 149 -0.48 -16.41 -7.25
C THR A 149 0.89 -17.02 -7.03
N PRO A 150 1.82 -16.90 -7.99
CA PRO A 150 3.23 -17.21 -7.73
C PRO A 150 3.73 -16.31 -6.59
N MET A 151 4.47 -16.82 -5.63
CA MET A 151 5.07 -16.00 -4.56
C MET A 151 6.56 -15.77 -4.82
N GLY A 152 7.40 -15.78 -3.78
CA GLY A 152 8.86 -15.92 -3.95
C GLY A 152 9.26 -17.25 -4.61
N PRO A 153 10.51 -17.40 -5.07
CA PRO A 153 10.97 -18.62 -5.74
C PRO A 153 10.61 -19.91 -4.98
N GLY A 154 10.09 -20.92 -5.68
CA GLY A 154 9.66 -22.20 -5.12
C GLY A 154 8.40 -22.16 -4.23
N ARG A 155 7.68 -21.03 -4.17
CA ARG A 155 6.44 -20.90 -3.39
C ARG A 155 5.31 -20.33 -4.23
N ASN A 156 4.12 -20.88 -4.03
CA ASN A 156 2.92 -20.51 -4.75
C ASN A 156 1.71 -20.52 -3.79
N ARG A 157 0.74 -19.65 -4.09
CA ARG A 157 -0.49 -19.52 -3.33
C ARG A 157 -1.67 -19.90 -4.20
N TRP A 158 -2.54 -20.71 -3.62
CA TRP A 158 -3.90 -20.92 -4.13
C TRP A 158 -4.90 -20.39 -3.12
N GLU A 159 -5.90 -19.69 -3.62
CA GLU A 159 -7.06 -19.26 -2.84
C GLU A 159 -8.29 -19.86 -3.52
N PHE A 160 -9.12 -20.54 -2.75
CA PHE A 160 -10.34 -21.18 -3.23
C PHE A 160 -11.52 -20.58 -2.50
N MET A 161 -12.46 -19.99 -3.24
CA MET A 161 -13.71 -19.53 -2.66
C MET A 161 -14.44 -20.69 -1.99
N ILE A 162 -14.92 -20.50 -0.77
CA ILE A 162 -15.77 -21.48 -0.08
C ILE A 162 -17.20 -21.26 -0.58
N LEU A 163 -17.82 -22.32 -1.10
CA LEU A 163 -19.16 -22.20 -1.69
C LEU A 163 -20.24 -22.16 -0.59
N PRO A 164 -21.43 -21.60 -0.87
CA PRO A 164 -22.49 -21.43 0.14
C PRO A 164 -22.96 -22.71 0.87
N HIS A 165 -22.68 -23.89 0.29
CA HIS A 165 -23.04 -25.20 0.85
C HIS A 165 -21.88 -25.90 1.57
N GLU A 166 -20.73 -25.24 1.70
CA GLU A 166 -19.52 -25.77 2.33
C GLU A 166 -19.24 -25.04 3.65
N THR A 167 -18.42 -25.65 4.51
CA THR A 167 -17.97 -25.03 5.77
C THR A 167 -16.46 -24.79 5.74
N PRO A 168 -15.96 -23.73 6.40
CA PRO A 168 -14.53 -23.49 6.60
C PRO A 168 -13.78 -24.73 7.11
N GLU A 169 -14.33 -25.42 8.09
CA GLU A 169 -13.71 -26.57 8.75
C GLU A 169 -13.50 -27.73 7.76
N ALA A 170 -14.54 -28.08 7.00
CA ALA A 170 -14.48 -29.16 6.01
C ALA A 170 -13.51 -28.84 4.88
N MET A 171 -13.41 -27.58 4.48
CA MET A 171 -12.50 -27.15 3.41
C MET A 171 -11.03 -27.16 3.84
N MET A 172 -10.74 -27.09 5.14
CA MET A 172 -9.38 -27.21 5.67
C MET A 172 -8.88 -28.66 5.78
N GLU A 173 -9.76 -29.66 5.65
CA GLU A 173 -9.40 -31.07 5.73
C GLU A 173 -8.47 -31.51 4.57
N GLU A 174 -7.59 -32.47 4.85
CA GLU A 174 -6.61 -32.98 3.87
C GLU A 174 -7.26 -33.50 2.58
N ALA A 175 -8.39 -34.20 2.69
CA ALA A 175 -9.10 -34.74 1.54
C ALA A 175 -9.69 -33.64 0.65
N ALA A 176 -10.18 -32.53 1.24
CA ALA A 176 -10.68 -31.40 0.49
C ALA A 176 -9.54 -30.66 -0.22
N VAL A 177 -8.43 -30.42 0.48
CA VAL A 177 -7.22 -29.80 -0.09
C VAL A 177 -6.65 -30.63 -1.23
N ALA A 178 -6.53 -31.95 -1.07
CA ALA A 178 -6.06 -32.84 -2.12
C ALA A 178 -6.96 -32.79 -3.37
N ARG A 179 -8.29 -32.77 -3.17
CA ARG A 179 -9.26 -32.63 -4.26
C ARG A 179 -9.13 -31.31 -5.01
N LEU A 180 -8.93 -30.20 -4.29
CA LEU A 180 -8.79 -28.86 -4.88
C LEU A 180 -7.48 -28.69 -5.67
N LEU A 181 -6.39 -29.32 -5.20
CA LEU A 181 -5.09 -29.27 -5.88
C LEU A 181 -4.94 -30.32 -6.99
N ALA A 182 -5.83 -31.31 -7.09
CA ALA A 182 -5.77 -32.37 -8.11
C ALA A 182 -5.67 -31.85 -9.56
N PRO A 183 -6.41 -30.80 -10.00
CA PRO A 183 -6.28 -30.24 -11.35
C PRO A 183 -4.89 -29.63 -11.64
N TRP A 184 -4.08 -29.39 -10.62
CA TRP A 184 -2.78 -28.71 -10.69
C TRP A 184 -1.59 -29.67 -10.60
N GLY A 185 -1.83 -30.97 -10.87
CA GLY A 185 -0.81 -32.01 -10.79
C GLY A 185 -0.79 -32.80 -9.48
N GLY A 186 -1.78 -32.61 -8.61
CA GLY A 186 -1.91 -33.35 -7.34
C GLY A 186 -0.85 -32.98 -6.30
N LEU A 187 -0.78 -33.72 -5.19
CA LEU A 187 0.18 -33.46 -4.09
C LEU A 187 1.63 -33.88 -4.44
N ASP A 188 1.86 -34.55 -5.56
CA ASP A 188 3.21 -34.97 -5.94
C ASP A 188 4.08 -33.74 -6.25
N GLY A 189 5.07 -33.47 -5.40
CA GLY A 189 5.95 -32.30 -5.48
C GLY A 189 5.33 -30.97 -5.03
N LEU A 190 4.12 -31.00 -4.43
CA LEU A 190 3.48 -29.87 -3.77
C LEU A 190 3.47 -30.09 -2.26
N HIS A 191 4.10 -29.18 -1.51
CA HIS A 191 4.22 -29.25 -0.06
C HIS A 191 3.42 -28.12 0.57
N VAL A 192 2.24 -28.44 1.12
CA VAL A 192 1.38 -27.43 1.76
C VAL A 192 2.01 -26.95 3.07
N GLU A 193 2.54 -25.73 3.09
CA GLU A 193 3.18 -25.12 4.25
C GLU A 193 2.16 -24.48 5.21
N ARG A 194 1.05 -23.95 4.66
CA ARG A 194 -0.01 -23.29 5.43
C ARG A 194 -1.37 -23.51 4.80
N ARG A 195 -2.40 -23.62 5.65
CA ARG A 195 -3.82 -23.65 5.29
C ARG A 195 -4.56 -22.74 6.26
N ALA A 196 -5.37 -21.83 5.75
CA ALA A 196 -6.18 -20.95 6.57
C ALA A 196 -7.42 -20.50 5.80
N VAL A 197 -8.52 -20.29 6.51
CA VAL A 197 -9.69 -19.61 5.94
C VAL A 197 -9.68 -18.16 6.38
N TYR A 198 -9.84 -17.25 5.43
CA TYR A 198 -10.05 -15.84 5.70
C TYR A 198 -11.34 -15.37 5.08
N HIS A 199 -11.90 -14.32 5.66
CA HIS A 199 -12.98 -13.57 5.04
C HIS A 199 -12.39 -12.35 4.32
N PHE A 200 -12.73 -12.20 3.07
CA PHE A 200 -12.30 -11.07 2.25
C PHE A 200 -13.30 -9.94 2.44
N HIS A 201 -12.96 -9.02 3.34
CA HIS A 201 -13.81 -7.89 3.70
C HIS A 201 -13.41 -6.60 2.98
N GLY A 202 -14.40 -5.75 2.71
CA GLY A 202 -14.20 -4.34 2.36
C GLY A 202 -14.65 -3.43 3.49
N LEU A 203 -13.73 -3.07 4.40
CA LEU A 203 -14.04 -2.27 5.60
C LEU A 203 -13.10 -1.08 5.71
N ILE A 204 -13.59 0.09 6.11
CA ILE A 204 -12.77 1.29 6.32
C ILE A 204 -13.18 2.01 7.60
N ALA A 205 -12.22 2.38 8.43
CA ALA A 205 -12.45 3.17 9.63
C ALA A 205 -13.01 4.55 9.29
N ARG A 206 -14.05 4.96 10.03
CA ARG A 206 -14.71 6.27 9.84
C ARG A 206 -13.80 7.45 10.14
N GLU A 207 -12.92 7.26 11.11
CA GLU A 207 -11.89 8.19 11.56
C GLU A 207 -10.58 7.43 11.64
N TRP A 208 -9.47 8.06 11.27
CA TRP A 208 -8.14 7.46 11.31
C TRP A 208 -7.28 8.05 12.42
N ARG A 209 -7.79 9.09 13.10
CA ARG A 209 -7.20 9.71 14.28
C ARG A 209 -8.28 10.07 15.29
N ARG A 210 -8.04 9.77 16.56
CA ARG A 210 -8.79 10.30 17.70
C ARG A 210 -7.81 10.78 18.76
N GLY A 211 -7.74 12.09 18.95
CA GLY A 211 -6.76 12.72 19.85
C GLY A 211 -5.33 12.40 19.44
N ARG A 212 -4.61 11.66 20.29
CA ARG A 212 -3.22 11.22 20.10
C ARG A 212 -3.09 9.76 19.63
N VAL A 213 -4.21 9.13 19.32
CA VAL A 213 -4.27 7.76 18.78
C VAL A 213 -4.57 7.82 17.28
N LEU A 214 -3.74 7.17 16.47
CA LEU A 214 -3.93 7.03 15.03
C LEU A 214 -4.01 5.56 14.61
N LEU A 215 -4.58 5.28 13.44
CA LEU A 215 -4.66 3.94 12.84
C LEU A 215 -3.91 3.91 11.51
N ALA A 216 -3.23 2.81 11.19
CA ALA A 216 -2.55 2.61 9.90
C ALA A 216 -2.55 1.14 9.45
N GLY A 217 -2.69 0.92 8.12
CA GLY A 217 -2.85 -0.42 7.55
C GLY A 217 -4.20 -1.06 7.90
N ASP A 218 -4.22 -2.37 8.09
CA ASP A 218 -5.45 -3.16 8.31
C ASP A 218 -6.28 -2.74 9.54
N SER A 219 -5.70 -1.98 10.48
CA SER A 219 -6.46 -1.39 11.58
C SER A 219 -7.41 -0.28 11.10
N ALA A 220 -7.05 0.42 10.02
CA ALA A 220 -7.79 1.51 9.40
C ALA A 220 -8.57 1.06 8.15
N HIS A 221 -8.08 0.11 7.36
CA HIS A 221 -8.76 -0.34 6.14
C HIS A 221 -8.45 -1.80 5.82
N GLN A 222 -9.49 -2.60 5.59
CA GLN A 222 -9.41 -3.98 5.14
C GLN A 222 -9.89 -4.04 3.71
N MET A 223 -9.11 -4.72 2.86
CA MET A 223 -9.34 -4.75 1.42
C MET A 223 -9.38 -6.20 0.94
N PRO A 224 -10.33 -6.59 0.07
CA PRO A 224 -10.26 -7.88 -0.58
C PRO A 224 -8.96 -8.02 -1.39
N PRO A 225 -8.28 -9.18 -1.39
CA PRO A 225 -6.94 -9.33 -1.99
C PRO A 225 -6.94 -9.37 -3.52
N PHE A 226 -8.08 -9.12 -4.19
CA PHE A 226 -8.22 -9.13 -5.65
C PHE A 226 -7.43 -8.01 -6.39
N ALA A 227 -6.83 -7.07 -5.65
CA ALA A 227 -5.93 -6.05 -6.19
C ALA A 227 -4.50 -6.11 -5.60
N GLY A 228 -4.23 -7.02 -4.66
CA GLY A 228 -2.92 -7.15 -4.00
C GLY A 228 -2.46 -5.90 -3.23
N GLN A 229 -3.38 -5.04 -2.77
CA GLN A 229 -3.04 -3.72 -2.22
C GLN A 229 -2.98 -3.62 -0.70
N GLY A 230 -3.42 -4.60 0.10
CA GLY A 230 -3.48 -4.46 1.57
C GLY A 230 -2.16 -4.02 2.20
N MET A 231 -1.12 -4.86 2.11
CA MET A 231 0.22 -4.53 2.63
C MET A 231 0.82 -3.28 1.96
N CYS A 232 0.61 -3.12 0.65
CA CYS A 232 1.11 -1.95 -0.10
C CYS A 232 0.50 -0.64 0.43
N SER A 233 -0.80 -0.64 0.70
CA SER A 233 -1.54 0.51 1.25
C SER A 233 -1.06 0.82 2.68
N GLY A 234 -0.87 -0.20 3.52
CA GLY A 234 -0.30 -0.02 4.86
C GLY A 234 1.13 0.55 4.87
N ILE A 235 1.98 0.15 3.91
CA ILE A 235 3.32 0.76 3.76
C ILE A 235 3.19 2.23 3.33
N ARG A 236 2.28 2.56 2.41
CA ARG A 236 2.03 3.95 2.00
C ARG A 236 1.51 4.80 3.17
N ASP A 237 0.69 4.22 4.04
CA ASP A 237 0.24 4.89 5.26
C ASP A 237 1.40 5.23 6.18
N ALA A 238 2.27 4.25 6.46
CA ALA A 238 3.44 4.46 7.28
C ALA A 238 4.39 5.52 6.70
N ALA A 239 4.63 5.49 5.39
CA ALA A 239 5.45 6.47 4.69
C ALA A 239 4.86 7.89 4.79
N ASN A 240 3.55 8.03 4.60
CA ASN A 240 2.85 9.31 4.69
C ASN A 240 2.83 9.86 6.13
N LEU A 241 2.64 8.99 7.12
CA LEU A 241 2.48 9.37 8.52
C LEU A 241 3.81 9.66 9.23
N ALA A 242 4.86 8.91 8.95
CA ALA A 242 6.12 8.97 9.72
C ALA A 242 6.76 10.36 9.74
N TRP A 243 6.86 11.02 8.58
CA TRP A 243 7.47 12.36 8.51
C TRP A 243 6.58 13.44 9.14
N LYS A 244 5.25 13.27 9.08
CA LYS A 244 4.28 14.18 9.70
C LYS A 244 4.36 14.11 11.21
N ILE A 245 4.47 12.90 11.77
CA ILE A 245 4.73 12.69 13.21
C ILE A 245 6.05 13.37 13.60
N ALA A 246 7.12 13.16 12.83
CA ALA A 246 8.41 13.77 13.12
C ALA A 246 8.34 15.31 13.12
N ALA A 247 7.69 15.90 12.11
CA ALA A 247 7.50 17.35 12.03
C ALA A 247 6.64 17.90 13.18
N ALA A 248 5.54 17.21 13.52
CA ALA A 248 4.63 17.59 14.59
C ALA A 248 5.31 17.57 15.96
N LEU A 249 6.12 16.54 16.23
CA LEU A 249 6.88 16.43 17.47
C LEU A 249 8.07 17.39 17.54
N ASN A 250 8.52 17.93 16.39
CA ASN A 250 9.60 18.91 16.30
C ASN A 250 9.10 20.36 16.22
N GLY A 251 7.90 20.65 16.76
CA GLY A 251 7.37 22.01 16.89
C GLY A 251 6.54 22.51 15.71
N GLY A 252 6.28 21.67 14.70
CA GLY A 252 5.33 21.96 13.63
C GLY A 252 3.88 22.06 14.13
N PRO A 253 2.93 22.49 13.28
CA PRO A 253 1.52 22.60 13.65
C PRO A 253 0.90 21.20 13.82
N PHE A 254 0.92 20.70 15.06
CA PHE A 254 0.62 19.32 15.43
C PHE A 254 -0.66 18.78 14.81
N ASP A 255 -1.78 19.50 14.99
CA ASP A 255 -3.07 19.03 14.49
C ASP A 255 -3.19 19.07 12.97
N ILE A 256 -2.72 20.14 12.33
CA ILE A 256 -2.72 20.28 10.87
C ILE A 256 -1.93 19.14 10.22
N LEU A 257 -0.74 18.84 10.77
CA LEU A 257 0.11 17.77 10.26
C LEU A 257 -0.55 16.41 10.40
N LEU A 258 -1.07 16.07 11.57
CA LEU A 258 -1.63 14.74 11.82
C LEU A 258 -3.03 14.55 11.20
N GLU A 259 -3.87 15.58 11.12
CA GLU A 259 -5.16 15.50 10.41
C GLU A 259 -4.98 15.32 8.90
N SER A 260 -3.92 15.91 8.32
CA SER A 260 -3.64 15.75 6.89
C SER A 260 -3.40 14.30 6.47
N TYR A 261 -3.01 13.42 7.41
CA TYR A 261 -2.82 11.99 7.13
C TYR A 261 -4.13 11.35 6.69
N GLU A 262 -5.21 11.53 7.46
CA GLU A 262 -6.53 11.01 7.10
C GLU A 262 -7.06 11.66 5.82
N GLN A 263 -6.95 12.99 5.72
CA GLN A 263 -7.42 13.75 4.57
C GLN A 263 -6.78 13.27 3.25
N GLU A 264 -5.50 12.90 3.28
CA GLU A 264 -4.79 12.37 2.11
C GLU A 264 -5.05 10.88 1.88
N ARG A 265 -4.96 10.06 2.92
CA ARG A 265 -4.92 8.59 2.79
C ARG A 265 -6.29 7.94 2.78
N ALA A 266 -7.27 8.45 3.51
CA ALA A 266 -8.59 7.81 3.57
C ALA A 266 -9.30 7.81 2.20
N PRO A 267 -9.36 8.91 1.43
CA PRO A 267 -9.93 8.88 0.08
C PRO A 267 -9.19 7.94 -0.88
N HIS A 268 -7.86 7.89 -0.78
CA HIS A 268 -7.05 6.98 -1.58
C HIS A 268 -7.34 5.51 -1.25
N ALA A 269 -7.37 5.16 0.04
CA ALA A 269 -7.67 3.80 0.49
C ALA A 269 -9.11 3.39 0.12
N ARG A 270 -10.08 4.30 0.23
CA ARG A 270 -11.47 4.09 -0.25
C ARG A 270 -11.51 3.69 -1.72
N GLY A 271 -10.86 4.46 -2.59
CA GLY A 271 -10.83 4.13 -4.02
C GLY A 271 -10.17 2.77 -4.31
N ILE A 272 -9.14 2.39 -3.54
CA ILE A 272 -8.53 1.06 -3.68
C ILE A 272 -9.48 -0.05 -3.22
N VAL A 273 -10.17 0.12 -2.08
CA VAL A 273 -11.17 -0.84 -1.61
C VAL A 273 -12.28 -1.01 -2.64
N GLU A 274 -12.81 0.08 -3.18
CA GLU A 274 -13.85 0.05 -4.21
C GLU A 274 -13.39 -0.68 -5.47
N MET A 275 -12.16 -0.42 -5.93
CA MET A 275 -11.54 -1.13 -7.04
C MET A 275 -11.39 -2.64 -6.75
N ALA A 276 -10.91 -3.00 -5.57
CA ALA A 276 -10.73 -4.39 -5.17
C ALA A 276 -12.07 -5.14 -5.04
N ILE A 277 -13.12 -4.47 -4.53
CA ILE A 277 -14.48 -5.02 -4.48
C ILE A 277 -15.05 -5.20 -5.88
N ALA A 278 -14.85 -4.25 -6.79
CA ALA A 278 -15.30 -4.37 -8.17
C ALA A 278 -14.67 -5.58 -8.87
N ALA A 279 -13.36 -5.79 -8.68
CA ALA A 279 -12.66 -6.98 -9.14
C ALA A 279 -13.21 -8.26 -8.47
N GLY A 280 -13.40 -8.24 -7.16
CA GLY A 280 -13.96 -9.36 -6.40
C GLY A 280 -15.35 -9.77 -6.86
N ARG A 281 -16.26 -8.82 -7.13
CA ARG A 281 -17.61 -9.10 -7.66
C ARG A 281 -17.56 -9.80 -9.02
N ALA A 282 -16.58 -9.46 -9.86
CA ALA A 282 -16.40 -10.11 -11.15
C ALA A 282 -15.86 -11.55 -11.01
N VAL A 283 -14.93 -11.77 -10.07
CA VAL A 283 -14.35 -13.08 -9.77
C VAL A 283 -15.37 -14.00 -9.11
N CYS A 284 -16.10 -13.51 -8.11
CA CYS A 284 -17.03 -14.27 -7.27
C CYS A 284 -18.40 -14.53 -7.91
N THR A 285 -18.55 -14.34 -9.23
CA THR A 285 -19.81 -14.64 -9.92
C THR A 285 -20.04 -16.15 -10.03
N LEU A 286 -20.94 -16.68 -9.20
CA LEU A 286 -21.33 -18.10 -9.18
C LEU A 286 -22.51 -18.44 -10.10
N ASP A 287 -23.28 -17.43 -10.54
CA ASP A 287 -24.36 -17.63 -11.49
C ASP A 287 -23.80 -17.88 -12.90
N PHE A 288 -24.15 -19.03 -13.49
CA PHE A 288 -23.59 -19.46 -14.77
C PHE A 288 -24.00 -18.55 -15.92
N ASP A 289 -25.22 -18.01 -15.92
CA ASP A 289 -25.72 -17.17 -17.00
C ASP A 289 -25.05 -15.79 -16.95
N ALA A 290 -24.89 -15.22 -15.75
CA ALA A 290 -24.14 -14.00 -15.50
C ALA A 290 -22.66 -14.14 -15.85
N ALA A 291 -22.03 -15.28 -15.51
CA ALA A 291 -20.65 -15.57 -15.88
C ALA A 291 -20.48 -15.62 -17.40
N ARG A 292 -21.38 -16.31 -18.14
CA ARG A 292 -21.35 -16.31 -19.61
C ARG A 292 -21.52 -14.91 -20.20
N ALA A 293 -22.42 -14.11 -19.64
CA ALA A 293 -22.63 -12.74 -20.10
C ALA A 293 -21.42 -11.83 -19.86
N ARG A 294 -20.75 -11.98 -18.70
CA ARG A 294 -19.47 -11.31 -18.40
C ARG A 294 -18.40 -11.70 -19.41
N ASP A 295 -18.25 -12.99 -19.67
CA ASP A 295 -17.20 -13.53 -20.53
C ASP A 295 -17.39 -13.09 -22.00
N GLU A 296 -18.64 -13.12 -22.48
CA GLU A 296 -18.98 -12.61 -23.82
C GLU A 296 -18.72 -11.11 -23.93
N ARG A 297 -19.08 -10.32 -22.92
CA ARG A 297 -18.76 -8.88 -22.91
C ARG A 297 -17.26 -8.63 -22.98
N ALA A 298 -16.47 -9.30 -22.13
CA ALA A 298 -15.01 -9.16 -22.13
C ALA A 298 -14.39 -9.55 -23.47
N ARG A 299 -14.94 -10.59 -24.12
CA ARG A 299 -14.52 -11.00 -25.46
C ARG A 299 -14.82 -9.93 -26.51
N GLN A 300 -16.02 -9.34 -26.48
CA GLN A 300 -16.41 -8.26 -27.39
C GLN A 300 -15.56 -7.00 -27.20
N ASP A 301 -15.31 -6.61 -25.95
CA ASP A 301 -14.45 -5.47 -25.60
C ASP A 301 -13.05 -5.63 -26.22
N ARG A 302 -12.44 -6.82 -26.10
CA ARG A 302 -11.16 -7.11 -26.75
C ARG A 302 -11.21 -7.08 -28.27
N LEU A 303 -12.24 -7.65 -28.89
CA LEU A 303 -12.40 -7.61 -30.35
C LEU A 303 -12.57 -6.17 -30.86
N ASN A 304 -13.18 -5.30 -30.05
CA ASN A 304 -13.34 -3.88 -30.34
C ASN A 304 -12.11 -3.04 -29.96
N GLY A 305 -11.03 -3.65 -29.46
CA GLY A 305 -9.82 -2.94 -29.05
C GLY A 305 -9.99 -2.05 -27.82
N VAL A 306 -11.01 -2.32 -26.99
CA VAL A 306 -11.18 -1.63 -25.71
C VAL A 306 -10.02 -2.05 -24.79
N ALA A 307 -9.22 -1.07 -24.37
CA ALA A 307 -8.12 -1.32 -23.45
C ALA A 307 -8.66 -1.83 -22.10
N PRO A 308 -7.96 -2.78 -21.46
CA PRO A 308 -8.31 -3.17 -20.10
C PRO A 308 -8.23 -1.94 -19.17
N PRO A 309 -9.01 -1.92 -18.07
CA PRO A 309 -8.90 -0.85 -17.10
C PRO A 309 -7.45 -0.78 -16.60
N ALA A 310 -6.83 0.39 -16.71
CA ALA A 310 -5.54 0.61 -16.08
C ALA A 310 -5.71 0.48 -14.56
N LEU A 311 -4.82 -0.26 -13.90
CA LEU A 311 -4.69 -0.28 -12.44
C LEU A 311 -4.02 1.03 -11.98
N GLN A 312 -4.69 2.15 -12.26
CA GLN A 312 -4.26 3.44 -11.77
C GLN A 312 -4.68 3.56 -10.32
N LEU A 313 -3.71 3.78 -9.44
CA LEU A 313 -4.01 4.05 -8.05
C LEU A 313 -4.81 5.36 -7.94
N PRO A 314 -5.86 5.41 -7.11
CA PRO A 314 -6.56 6.64 -6.82
C PRO A 314 -5.59 7.73 -6.34
N PRO A 315 -5.84 9.02 -6.63
CA PRO A 315 -5.01 10.09 -6.11
C PRO A 315 -5.13 10.19 -4.59
N LEU A 316 -4.18 10.89 -3.96
CA LEU A 316 -4.34 11.33 -2.58
C LEU A 316 -5.50 12.32 -2.48
N GLY A 317 -6.16 12.34 -1.33
CA GLY A 317 -7.10 13.40 -0.99
C GLY A 317 -6.41 14.74 -0.79
N LYS A 318 -7.20 15.81 -0.82
CA LYS A 318 -6.71 17.18 -0.62
C LYS A 318 -6.37 17.41 0.85
N SER A 319 -5.30 18.14 1.12
CA SER A 319 -4.93 18.57 2.47
C SER A 319 -4.25 19.95 2.46
N PRO A 320 -4.11 20.60 3.63
CA PRO A 320 -3.28 21.80 3.78
C PRO A 320 -1.82 21.59 3.41
N LEU A 321 -1.32 20.35 3.34
CA LEU A 321 0.06 20.01 3.00
C LEU A 321 0.30 19.77 1.50
N LEU A 322 -0.68 20.12 0.67
CA LEU A 322 -0.57 20.08 -0.79
C LEU A 322 -0.83 21.46 -1.39
N GLY A 323 -0.12 21.76 -2.47
CA GLY A 323 -0.36 22.93 -3.30
C GLY A 323 -1.63 22.81 -4.14
N SER A 324 -1.84 23.79 -5.00
CA SER A 324 -2.98 23.82 -5.93
C SER A 324 -2.59 23.53 -7.37
N GLY A 325 -1.29 23.36 -7.66
CA GLY A 325 -0.81 23.02 -8.98
C GLY A 325 -1.28 21.64 -9.46
N HIS A 326 -1.21 21.42 -10.78
CA HIS A 326 -1.69 20.19 -11.42
C HIS A 326 -0.98 18.93 -10.91
N SER A 327 0.33 19.04 -10.64
CA SER A 327 1.16 17.93 -10.18
C SER A 327 1.11 17.71 -8.67
N ALA A 328 0.48 18.62 -7.90
CA ALA A 328 0.38 18.49 -6.45
C ALA A 328 -0.37 17.22 -6.05
N GLY A 329 0.18 16.47 -5.09
CA GLY A 329 -0.38 15.20 -4.62
C GLY A 329 -0.05 13.99 -5.48
N GLN A 330 0.62 14.17 -6.62
CA GLN A 330 1.16 13.07 -7.43
C GLN A 330 2.51 12.59 -6.87
N HIS A 331 2.88 11.34 -7.16
CA HIS A 331 4.19 10.82 -6.80
C HIS A 331 5.27 11.41 -7.73
N PHE A 332 6.41 11.81 -7.16
CA PHE A 332 7.55 12.26 -7.92
C PHE A 332 8.34 11.05 -8.45
N PRO A 333 8.67 10.98 -9.75
CA PRO A 333 9.38 9.83 -10.31
C PRO A 333 10.76 9.59 -9.69
N GLN A 334 11.15 8.32 -9.64
CA GLN A 334 12.47 7.88 -9.21
C GLN A 334 13.33 7.61 -10.45
N PHE A 335 14.19 8.57 -10.80
CA PHE A 335 15.12 8.42 -11.91
C PHE A 335 16.31 7.51 -11.53
N ILE A 336 16.75 6.71 -12.50
CA ILE A 336 17.86 5.77 -12.36
C ILE A 336 18.97 6.19 -13.33
N GLY A 337 20.14 6.50 -12.78
CA GLY A 337 21.28 6.95 -13.57
C GLY A 337 21.88 5.81 -14.40
N PRO A 338 22.72 6.11 -15.42
CA PRO A 338 23.34 5.10 -16.27
C PRO A 338 24.22 4.08 -15.53
N ASP A 339 24.72 4.43 -14.35
CA ASP A 339 25.52 3.60 -13.45
C ASP A 339 24.66 2.80 -12.44
N GLY A 340 23.34 2.90 -12.52
CA GLY A 340 22.39 2.29 -11.58
C GLY A 340 22.20 3.08 -10.29
N SER A 341 22.82 4.26 -10.17
CA SER A 341 22.55 5.19 -9.05
C SER A 341 21.09 5.61 -9.04
N ARG A 342 20.56 5.86 -7.85
CA ARG A 342 19.17 6.26 -7.67
C ARG A 342 19.13 7.69 -7.17
N LEU A 343 18.16 8.47 -7.67
CA LEU A 343 17.92 9.83 -7.22
C LEU A 343 17.75 9.95 -5.69
N ASP A 344 17.08 9.00 -5.03
CA ASP A 344 16.90 9.00 -3.59
C ASP A 344 18.19 8.73 -2.79
N ASP A 345 19.10 7.92 -3.32
CA ASP A 345 20.44 7.72 -2.77
C ASP A 345 21.27 9.01 -2.81
N VAL A 346 21.03 9.87 -3.80
CA VAL A 346 21.72 11.16 -3.97
C VAL A 346 21.11 12.27 -3.13
N LEU A 347 19.78 12.39 -3.12
CA LEU A 347 19.06 13.49 -2.46
C LEU A 347 18.67 13.18 -1.00
N GLY A 348 18.71 11.93 -0.59
CA GLY A 348 18.42 11.50 0.79
C GLY A 348 16.93 11.60 1.17
N GLN A 349 16.61 11.37 2.44
CA GLN A 349 15.23 11.15 2.94
C GLN A 349 14.45 12.43 3.29
N GLY A 350 15.05 13.61 3.16
CA GLY A 350 14.39 14.89 3.44
C GLY A 350 13.46 15.36 2.32
N PRO A 351 12.85 16.55 2.47
CA PRO A 351 12.18 17.23 1.37
C PRO A 351 13.20 17.66 0.31
N TRP A 352 12.82 17.62 -0.96
CA TRP A 352 13.66 18.01 -2.08
C TRP A 352 13.12 19.26 -2.75
N LEU A 353 13.93 20.30 -2.87
CA LEU A 353 13.61 21.48 -3.67
C LEU A 353 14.50 21.47 -4.91
N ILE A 354 13.98 20.94 -6.01
CA ILE A 354 14.74 20.75 -7.25
C ILE A 354 14.41 21.88 -8.21
N GLU A 355 15.41 22.62 -8.68
CA GLU A 355 15.25 23.72 -9.64
C GLU A 355 15.49 23.28 -11.07
N HIS A 356 14.62 23.68 -12.01
CA HIS A 356 14.71 23.34 -13.43
C HIS A 356 16.00 23.87 -14.10
N ARG A 357 16.55 24.96 -13.59
CA ARG A 357 17.95 25.37 -13.75
C ARG A 357 18.32 26.10 -12.48
N GLY A 358 19.57 26.02 -12.01
CA GLY A 358 20.03 26.90 -10.93
C GLY A 358 19.67 28.35 -11.27
N THR A 359 18.69 28.91 -10.57
CA THR A 359 18.11 30.21 -10.92
C THR A 359 19.08 31.37 -10.62
N GLY A 360 20.19 31.07 -9.93
CA GLY A 360 21.06 32.06 -9.31
C GLY A 360 20.47 32.66 -8.04
N GLU A 361 19.28 32.22 -7.63
CA GLU A 361 18.67 32.62 -6.36
C GLU A 361 19.48 32.04 -5.18
N PRO A 362 19.55 32.76 -4.03
CA PRO A 362 20.16 32.23 -2.83
C PRO A 362 19.49 30.93 -2.40
N LYS A 363 20.28 29.98 -1.90
CA LYS A 363 19.73 28.77 -1.28
C LYS A 363 18.79 29.14 -0.13
N VAL A 364 17.52 28.74 -0.22
CA VAL A 364 16.49 28.90 0.80
C VAL A 364 16.47 27.73 1.79
N CYS A 365 17.02 26.57 1.41
CA CYS A 365 17.14 25.42 2.29
C CYS A 365 18.31 24.48 1.95
N VAL A 366 18.66 23.58 2.88
CA VAL A 366 19.73 22.59 2.71
C VAL A 366 19.43 21.62 1.57
N GLY A 367 18.14 21.30 1.34
CA GLY A 367 17.66 20.39 0.29
C GLY A 367 17.49 21.04 -1.09
N GLN A 368 17.89 22.31 -1.27
CA GLN A 368 17.80 23.00 -2.56
C GLN A 368 18.96 22.66 -3.48
N ILE A 369 18.61 22.24 -4.70
CA ILE A 369 19.56 21.78 -5.72
C ILE A 369 19.02 22.05 -7.13
N GLY A 370 19.85 22.62 -8.01
CA GLY A 370 19.52 22.75 -9.43
C GLY A 370 19.89 21.49 -10.22
N ILE A 371 19.17 21.21 -11.31
CA ILE A 371 19.50 20.06 -12.19
C ILE A 371 20.91 20.13 -12.79
N ASP A 372 21.50 21.32 -12.85
CA ASP A 372 22.88 21.58 -13.31
C ASP A 372 23.94 21.29 -12.25
N HIS A 373 23.54 20.95 -11.02
CA HIS A 373 24.46 20.55 -9.96
C HIS A 373 25.14 19.22 -10.33
N PRO A 374 26.47 19.07 -10.15
CA PRO A 374 27.20 17.86 -10.55
C PRO A 374 26.64 16.55 -9.97
N ALA A 375 26.05 16.59 -8.77
CA ALA A 375 25.42 15.43 -8.15
C ALA A 375 24.17 14.92 -8.91
N LEU A 376 23.50 15.79 -9.68
CA LEU A 376 22.32 15.44 -10.47
C LEU A 376 22.63 15.19 -11.95
N ALA A 377 23.90 15.31 -12.36
CA ALA A 377 24.31 15.07 -13.74
C ALA A 377 23.81 13.72 -14.32
N PRO A 378 23.76 12.60 -13.56
CA PRO A 378 23.22 11.33 -14.07
C PRO A 378 21.72 11.35 -14.41
N PHE A 379 20.96 12.32 -13.90
CA PHE A 379 19.49 12.40 -14.02
C PHE A 379 19.01 13.67 -14.73
N ALA A 380 19.94 14.53 -15.16
CA ALA A 380 19.62 15.89 -15.62
C ALA A 380 18.66 15.92 -16.82
N ASP A 381 18.85 15.00 -17.79
CA ASP A 381 18.00 14.91 -18.98
C ASP A 381 16.58 14.46 -18.62
N ASP A 382 16.43 13.44 -17.77
CA ASP A 382 15.14 12.95 -17.31
C ASP A 382 14.39 13.99 -16.46
N LEU A 383 15.12 14.67 -15.58
CA LEU A 383 14.58 15.78 -14.79
C LEU A 383 14.11 16.93 -15.68
N SER A 384 14.93 17.33 -16.67
CA SER A 384 14.56 18.37 -17.64
C SER A 384 13.30 17.97 -18.42
N ALA A 385 13.24 16.73 -18.90
CA ALA A 385 12.07 16.21 -19.61
C ALA A 385 10.82 16.22 -18.72
N TRP A 386 10.96 15.86 -17.44
CA TRP A 386 9.86 15.90 -16.47
C TRP A 386 9.36 17.32 -16.24
N PHE A 387 10.25 18.30 -16.07
CA PHE A 387 9.87 19.72 -15.91
C PHE A 387 9.11 20.24 -17.13
N ASP A 388 9.57 19.92 -18.34
CA ASP A 388 8.91 20.29 -19.60
C ASP A 388 7.53 19.68 -19.72
N GLN A 389 7.39 18.37 -19.44
CA GLN A 389 6.12 17.64 -19.49
C GLN A 389 5.11 18.19 -18.48
N ASN A 390 5.56 18.57 -17.29
CA ASN A 390 4.71 19.09 -16.22
C ASN A 390 4.54 20.62 -16.28
N ARG A 391 5.15 21.30 -17.26
CA ARG A 391 5.15 22.77 -17.39
C ARG A 391 5.59 23.49 -16.12
N ALA A 392 6.52 22.88 -15.39
CA ALA A 392 7.06 23.40 -14.14
C ALA A 392 8.28 24.27 -14.44
N SER A 393 8.09 25.58 -14.57
CA SER A 393 9.11 26.49 -15.13
C SER A 393 10.20 26.94 -14.14
N GLY A 394 10.04 26.70 -12.84
CA GLY A 394 10.98 27.15 -11.80
C GLY A 394 11.59 26.00 -11.01
N ALA A 395 10.80 25.40 -10.14
CA ALA A 395 11.20 24.33 -9.26
C ALA A 395 10.02 23.41 -8.93
N VAL A 396 10.35 22.25 -8.39
CA VAL A 396 9.42 21.31 -7.74
C VAL A 396 9.85 21.13 -6.29
N LEU A 397 8.88 21.18 -5.38
CA LEU A 397 9.09 20.76 -4.01
C LEU A 397 8.47 19.37 -3.82
N VAL A 398 9.29 18.42 -3.40
CA VAL A 398 8.91 17.03 -3.14
C VAL A 398 9.01 16.79 -1.64
N ARG A 399 7.96 16.19 -1.08
CA ARG A 399 7.85 15.83 0.34
C ARG A 399 8.77 14.65 0.70
N PRO A 400 9.03 14.42 1.99
CA PRO A 400 9.78 13.24 2.45
C PRO A 400 9.17 11.90 2.01
N ASP A 401 7.84 11.84 1.80
CA ASP A 401 7.13 10.67 1.28
C ASP A 401 7.06 10.62 -0.26
N ARG A 402 7.88 11.41 -0.95
CA ARG A 402 8.01 11.47 -2.42
C ARG A 402 6.77 11.97 -3.15
N VAL A 403 5.82 12.54 -2.43
CA VAL A 403 4.68 13.24 -3.02
C VAL A 403 5.09 14.66 -3.39
N ILE A 404 4.69 15.11 -4.57
CA ILE A 404 4.90 16.49 -5.00
C ILE A 404 4.03 17.40 -4.12
N PHE A 405 4.67 18.32 -3.41
CA PHE A 405 3.99 19.39 -2.68
C PHE A 405 3.35 20.35 -3.69
N ASP A 406 4.16 20.97 -4.53
CA ASP A 406 3.73 21.82 -5.65
C ASP A 406 4.92 22.12 -6.60
N THR A 407 4.63 22.83 -7.69
CA THR A 407 5.60 23.39 -8.64
C THR A 407 5.47 24.91 -8.69
N GLY A 408 6.58 25.64 -8.80
CA GLY A 408 6.56 27.11 -8.72
C GLY A 408 7.95 27.73 -8.65
N THR A 409 8.07 28.92 -8.07
CA THR A 409 9.39 29.51 -7.78
C THR A 409 9.96 28.92 -6.48
N PRO A 410 11.30 28.76 -6.36
CA PRO A 410 11.91 28.15 -5.17
C PRO A 410 11.51 28.83 -3.87
N GLY A 411 11.57 30.16 -3.84
CA GLY A 411 11.21 30.95 -2.65
C GLY A 411 9.74 30.81 -2.24
N ALA A 412 8.79 30.79 -3.20
CA ALA A 412 7.37 30.65 -2.89
C ALA A 412 7.05 29.24 -2.36
N LEU A 413 7.63 28.21 -2.98
CA LEU A 413 7.47 26.82 -2.54
C LEU A 413 7.99 26.61 -1.13
N TRP A 414 9.21 27.08 -0.84
CA TRP A 414 9.81 26.91 0.47
C TRP A 414 9.08 27.73 1.55
N SER A 415 8.66 28.96 1.25
CA SER A 415 7.86 29.76 2.19
C SER A 415 6.53 29.08 2.54
N ALA A 416 5.84 28.51 1.55
CA ALA A 416 4.60 27.77 1.79
C ALA A 416 4.84 26.50 2.61
N TRP A 417 5.94 25.79 2.36
CA TRP A 417 6.33 24.60 3.12
C TRP A 417 6.58 24.92 4.59
N THR A 418 7.43 25.92 4.88
CA THR A 418 7.78 26.28 6.26
C THR A 418 6.58 26.83 7.03
N GLU A 419 5.68 27.57 6.37
CA GLU A 419 4.42 28.02 6.97
C GLU A 419 3.54 26.83 7.39
N ARG A 420 3.45 25.79 6.56
CA ARG A 420 2.54 24.65 6.76
C ARG A 420 3.11 23.53 7.63
N VAL A 421 4.44 23.40 7.69
CA VAL A 421 5.13 22.26 8.31
C VAL A 421 5.94 22.67 9.54
N GLU A 422 6.52 23.85 9.56
CA GLU A 422 7.46 24.26 10.62
C GLU A 422 6.89 25.33 11.56
N SER A 423 5.90 26.12 11.10
CA SER A 423 5.33 27.19 11.91
C SER A 423 4.18 26.67 12.77
N PRO A 424 4.25 26.74 14.11
CA PRO A 424 3.08 26.46 14.94
C PRO A 424 1.99 27.47 14.56
N ALA A 425 0.80 26.98 14.26
CA ALA A 425 -0.35 27.83 13.97
C ALA A 425 -0.48 28.87 15.09
N ARG A 426 -0.37 30.16 14.75
CA ARG A 426 -0.60 31.24 15.70
C ARG A 426 -2.01 31.04 16.24
N HIS A 427 -2.12 30.53 17.45
CA HIS A 427 -3.38 30.58 18.17
C HIS A 427 -3.63 32.07 18.43
N GLU A 428 -4.44 32.69 17.57
CA GLU A 428 -5.11 33.93 17.93
C GLU A 428 -6.04 33.56 19.09
N VAL A 429 -5.56 33.84 20.29
CA VAL A 429 -6.39 33.87 21.50
C VAL A 429 -7.41 34.99 21.29
N SER A 430 -8.65 34.64 20.92
CA SER A 430 -9.80 35.55 20.96
C SER A 430 -10.47 35.52 22.32
#